data_AF-A0A8E0QZJ4-F1
#
_entry.id   AF-A0A8E0QZJ4-F1
#
_cell.length_a   1.000
_cell.length_b   1.000
_cell.length_c   1.000
_cell.angle_alpha   90.00
_cell.angle_beta   90.00
_cell.angle_gamma   90.00
#
_symmetry.space_group_name_H-M   'P 1'
#
loop_
_entity.id
_entity.type
_entity.pdbx_description
1 polymer ?
#
loop_
_entity_poly.entity_id
_entity_poly.type
_entity_poly.pdbx_seq_one_letter_code
_entity_poly.pdbx_strand_id
1 'polypeptide(L)'
;MLAHNWMRLHKSNSHKHTGPYTLDPRLEDLGKVIRDEYAVIRDHYETPKHPVVLAHGLLGFDELRLAGPLLPGVQYWRGIKEALTLKGVEVITATVPPSASIEMRAEELVKDIDEGAQGKAVNIIAGLDARYMISRLRPKKFKVLSLTTIATPHRGSAVADYVLERIGDERLPQLYYALEKLKVETGAFSQLTRKYMEDTFNPATPDVEDVRYFSYGAAMQPSFWSMFRLSHRVLQEVEGYNDGLVSVASSKWGKYQGTLEGVSHLDLINWSNRLKWLAGEITGNRQRFNAIAFYLDIADMLAKEGL
;
A
#
# COMPACT_ATOMS: atom_id res chain seq x y z
N MET A 1 52.54 7.52 30.84
CA MET A 1 51.09 7.82 31.01
C MET A 1 50.57 8.33 29.67
N LEU A 2 49.60 7.61 29.08
CA LEU A 2 48.61 8.09 28.08
C LEU A 2 49.20 8.48 26.69
N ALA A 3 48.65 8.15 25.53
CA ALA A 3 47.50 7.36 25.11
C ALA A 3 47.72 7.00 23.62
N HIS A 4 47.50 5.74 23.22
CA HIS A 4 47.48 5.34 21.81
C HIS A 4 46.12 5.71 21.20
N ASN A 5 46.13 6.66 20.27
CA ASN A 5 44.93 7.11 19.56
C ASN A 5 44.67 6.20 18.35
N TRP A 6 43.62 5.39 18.43
CA TRP A 6 43.13 4.56 17.33
C TRP A 6 42.31 5.43 16.36
N MET A 7 42.85 5.71 15.17
CA MET A 7 42.09 6.25 14.05
C MET A 7 41.38 5.10 13.33
N ARG A 8 40.10 4.89 13.65
CA ARG A 8 39.18 4.04 12.86
C ARG A 8 38.79 4.83 11.61
N LEU A 9 39.37 4.45 10.47
CA LEU A 9 38.91 4.88 9.15
C LEU A 9 37.54 4.25 8.87
N HIS A 10 36.46 5.02 9.04
CA HIS A 10 35.19 4.73 8.40
C HIS A 10 35.35 4.91 6.90
N LYS A 11 35.48 3.80 6.17
CA LYS A 11 35.19 3.78 4.73
C LYS A 11 33.68 3.93 4.57
N SER A 12 33.20 5.16 4.36
CA SER A 12 31.86 5.36 3.82
C SER A 12 31.87 4.85 2.38
N ASN A 13 31.10 3.81 2.10
CA ASN A 13 30.93 3.32 0.75
C ASN A 13 29.80 4.13 0.09
N SER A 14 30.09 5.38 -0.29
CA SER A 14 29.14 6.20 -1.06
C SER A 14 29.22 5.80 -2.53
N HIS A 15 28.56 4.71 -2.91
CA HIS A 15 28.24 4.48 -4.31
C HIS A 15 27.14 5.47 -4.72
N LYS A 16 27.54 6.56 -5.38
CA LYS A 16 26.62 7.47 -6.06
C LYS A 16 26.00 6.70 -7.23
N HIS A 17 24.82 6.14 -7.00
CA HIS A 17 24.02 5.51 -8.05
C HIS A 17 23.35 6.61 -8.87
N THR A 18 23.94 7.00 -10.01
CA THR A 18 23.33 7.94 -10.96
C THR A 18 22.77 7.15 -12.14
N GLY A 19 21.53 6.67 -12.02
CA GLY A 19 20.77 6.11 -13.14
C GLY A 19 19.66 7.07 -13.56
N PRO A 20 19.10 6.96 -14.78
CA PRO A 20 18.02 7.84 -15.27
C PRO A 20 16.69 7.73 -14.49
N TYR A 21 16.66 6.95 -13.41
CA TYR A 21 15.47 6.68 -12.58
C TYR A 21 15.70 6.89 -11.08
N THR A 22 16.89 7.34 -10.65
CA THR A 22 17.09 7.68 -9.24
C THR A 22 16.33 8.94 -8.91
N LEU A 23 15.44 8.84 -7.92
CA LEU A 23 14.71 9.98 -7.41
C LEU A 23 15.69 10.96 -6.78
N ASP A 24 15.23 12.19 -6.67
CA ASP A 24 15.96 13.29 -6.03
C ASP A 24 16.45 12.88 -4.63
N PRO A 25 17.74 13.07 -4.30
CA PRO A 25 18.31 12.73 -2.99
C PRO A 25 17.54 13.28 -1.79
N ARG A 26 16.81 14.40 -1.97
CA ARG A 26 15.95 15.00 -0.93
C ARG A 26 14.79 14.09 -0.50
N LEU A 27 14.52 13.00 -1.21
CA LEU A 27 13.59 11.96 -0.73
C LEU A 27 14.03 11.37 0.61
N GLU A 28 15.35 11.31 0.88
CA GLU A 28 15.90 10.82 2.16
C GLU A 28 15.53 11.70 3.36
N ASP A 29 15.17 12.98 3.12
CA ASP A 29 14.67 13.88 4.17
C ASP A 29 13.29 13.43 4.70
N LEU A 30 12.59 12.57 3.95
CA LEU A 30 11.31 11.97 4.35
C LEU A 30 11.46 10.64 5.09
N GLY A 31 12.69 10.16 5.34
CA GLY A 31 12.95 8.93 6.10
C GLY A 31 13.69 7.86 5.29
N LYS A 32 13.62 6.60 5.74
CA LYS A 32 14.31 5.48 5.07
C LYS A 32 13.82 5.36 3.62
N VAL A 33 14.75 5.36 2.67
CA VAL A 33 14.48 5.10 1.25
C VAL A 33 14.92 3.68 0.91
N ILE A 34 13.99 2.90 0.38
CA ILE A 34 14.18 1.50 -0.04
C ILE A 34 14.33 1.49 -1.56
N ARG A 35 15.53 1.15 -2.04
CA ARG A 35 15.86 1.24 -3.47
C ARG A 35 15.78 -0.09 -4.18
N ASP A 36 16.45 -1.09 -3.64
CA ASP A 36 16.62 -2.41 -4.26
C ASP A 36 16.58 -3.57 -3.26
N GLU A 37 16.26 -3.30 -1.99
CA GLU A 37 16.14 -4.33 -0.93
C GLU A 37 15.15 -5.45 -1.32
N TYR A 38 14.17 -5.13 -2.17
CA TYR A 38 13.14 -6.05 -2.66
C TYR A 38 13.27 -6.32 -4.16
N ALA A 39 14.46 -6.17 -4.75
CA ALA A 39 14.68 -6.50 -6.16
C ALA A 39 14.64 -8.02 -6.41
N VAL A 40 15.02 -8.83 -5.42
CA VAL A 40 15.17 -10.29 -5.53
C VAL A 40 14.51 -11.00 -4.35
N ILE A 41 13.87 -12.14 -4.63
CA ILE A 41 13.34 -13.03 -3.59
C ILE A 41 14.52 -13.71 -2.87
N ARG A 42 14.60 -13.58 -1.54
CA ARG A 42 15.63 -14.21 -0.72
C ARG A 42 15.41 -15.72 -0.61
N ASP A 43 16.48 -16.46 -0.33
CA ASP A 43 16.39 -17.92 -0.12
C ASP A 43 15.53 -18.26 1.11
N HIS A 44 15.68 -17.46 2.17
CA HIS A 44 15.04 -17.66 3.45
C HIS A 44 14.24 -16.44 3.93
N TYR A 45 13.05 -16.72 4.44
CA TYR A 45 12.14 -15.81 5.14
C TYR A 45 11.60 -16.54 6.37
N GLU A 46 11.50 -15.84 7.49
CA GLU A 46 10.80 -16.32 8.68
C GLU A 46 9.28 -16.27 8.46
N THR A 47 8.56 -17.24 9.02
CA THR A 47 7.10 -17.35 8.90
C THR A 47 6.44 -16.78 10.17
N PRO A 48 5.48 -15.84 10.05
CA PRO A 48 4.78 -15.30 11.21
C PRO A 48 3.94 -16.38 11.89
N LYS A 49 3.74 -16.23 13.19
CA LYS A 49 2.97 -17.21 14.00
C LYS A 49 1.48 -17.13 13.76
N HIS A 50 1.00 -15.95 13.39
CA HIS A 50 -0.42 -15.67 13.21
C HIS A 50 -0.78 -15.45 11.73
N PRO A 51 -2.00 -15.81 11.31
CA PRO A 51 -2.46 -15.59 9.94
C PRO A 51 -2.29 -14.15 9.48
N VAL A 52 -1.96 -14.00 8.20
CA VAL A 52 -1.89 -12.71 7.50
C VAL A 52 -3.17 -12.51 6.70
N VAL A 53 -3.89 -11.43 7.00
CA VAL A 53 -5.06 -10.98 6.25
C VAL A 53 -4.60 -10.00 5.18
N LEU A 54 -4.98 -10.26 3.93
CA LEU A 54 -4.79 -9.37 2.80
C LEU A 54 -6.12 -8.76 2.37
N ALA A 55 -6.29 -7.45 2.53
CA ALA A 55 -7.48 -6.73 2.08
C ALA A 55 -7.11 -5.63 1.09
N HIS A 56 -7.81 -5.59 -0.04
CA HIS A 56 -7.51 -4.66 -1.13
C HIS A 56 -8.03 -3.24 -0.85
N GLY A 57 -7.41 -2.23 -1.46
CA GLY A 57 -7.85 -0.83 -1.35
C GLY A 57 -9.10 -0.49 -2.18
N LEU A 58 -9.41 0.82 -2.24
CA LEU A 58 -10.50 1.35 -3.07
C LEU A 58 -10.24 1.07 -4.56
N LEU A 59 -11.27 0.71 -5.30
CA LEU A 59 -11.27 0.18 -6.67
C LEU A 59 -10.50 -1.15 -6.85
N GLY A 60 -10.08 -1.79 -5.76
CA GLY A 60 -9.63 -3.18 -5.79
C GLY A 60 -10.79 -4.15 -6.02
N PHE A 61 -10.50 -5.34 -6.51
CA PHE A 61 -11.45 -6.40 -6.84
C PHE A 61 -10.77 -7.73 -6.60
N ASP A 62 -11.46 -8.77 -6.15
CA ASP A 62 -10.76 -10.06 -5.96
C ASP A 62 -10.28 -10.69 -7.26
N GLU A 63 -11.15 -10.70 -8.27
CA GLU A 63 -10.93 -11.34 -9.55
C GLU A 63 -11.65 -10.53 -10.65
N LEU A 64 -10.90 -9.89 -11.54
CA LEU A 64 -11.43 -9.20 -12.71
C LEU A 64 -11.37 -10.11 -13.94
N ARG A 65 -12.52 -10.61 -14.40
CA ARG A 65 -12.63 -11.41 -15.63
C ARG A 65 -12.88 -10.50 -16.83
N LEU A 66 -11.80 -9.93 -17.39
CA LEU A 66 -11.88 -8.99 -18.53
C LEU A 66 -12.36 -9.62 -19.85
N ALA A 67 -12.34 -10.96 -20.00
CA ALA A 67 -12.66 -11.64 -21.26
C ALA A 67 -13.65 -12.82 -21.09
N GLY A 68 -14.61 -12.68 -20.17
CA GLY A 68 -15.59 -13.74 -19.89
C GLY A 68 -14.97 -14.99 -19.23
N PRO A 69 -15.72 -16.10 -19.09
CA PRO A 69 -15.29 -17.31 -18.38
C PRO A 69 -14.16 -18.10 -19.07
N LEU A 70 -13.70 -17.66 -20.24
CA LEU A 70 -12.74 -18.36 -21.09
C LEU A 70 -11.27 -18.01 -20.78
N LEU A 71 -11.00 -16.94 -20.03
CA LEU A 71 -9.66 -16.58 -19.55
C LEU A 71 -9.63 -16.58 -18.02
N PRO A 72 -8.52 -17.01 -17.38
CA PRO A 72 -8.39 -16.94 -15.93
C PRO A 72 -8.53 -15.49 -15.48
N GLY A 73 -9.38 -15.26 -14.48
CA GLY A 73 -9.60 -13.91 -14.00
C GLY A 73 -8.36 -13.36 -13.31
N VAL A 74 -8.31 -12.04 -13.32
CA VAL A 74 -7.16 -11.29 -12.86
C VAL A 74 -7.32 -11.02 -11.37
N GLN A 75 -6.46 -11.63 -10.55
CA GLN A 75 -6.49 -11.40 -9.11
C GLN A 75 -5.89 -10.04 -8.72
N TYR A 76 -6.33 -9.44 -7.61
CA TYR A 76 -5.67 -8.26 -7.03
C TYR A 76 -4.28 -8.60 -6.50
N TRP A 77 -4.18 -9.67 -5.72
CA TRP A 77 -2.96 -10.16 -5.09
C TRP A 77 -2.16 -11.11 -5.99
N ARG A 78 -1.89 -10.72 -7.25
CA ARG A 78 -1.31 -11.62 -8.27
C ARG A 78 0.01 -12.28 -7.82
N GLY A 79 -0.04 -13.56 -7.49
CA GLY A 79 1.13 -14.35 -7.08
C GLY A 79 1.61 -14.07 -5.65
N ILE A 80 1.02 -13.08 -4.96
CA ILE A 80 1.42 -12.71 -3.60
C ILE A 80 0.86 -13.72 -2.60
N LYS A 81 -0.43 -14.05 -2.70
CA LYS A 81 -1.07 -15.08 -1.87
C LYS A 81 -0.34 -16.41 -2.05
N GLU A 82 -0.13 -16.83 -3.28
CA GLU A 82 0.53 -18.10 -3.60
C GLU A 82 1.95 -18.15 -3.04
N ALA A 83 2.73 -17.08 -3.19
CA ALA A 83 4.09 -17.02 -2.66
C ALA A 83 4.15 -17.08 -1.14
N LEU A 84 3.26 -16.36 -0.45
CA LEU A 84 3.13 -16.39 1.01
C LEU A 84 2.76 -17.81 1.49
N THR A 85 1.74 -18.42 0.89
CA THR A 85 1.32 -19.79 1.23
C THR A 85 2.43 -20.81 0.96
N LEU A 86 3.18 -20.68 -0.13
CA LEU A 86 4.33 -21.56 -0.43
C LEU A 86 5.47 -21.41 0.60
N LYS A 87 5.56 -20.27 1.29
CA LYS A 87 6.49 -20.05 2.41
C LYS A 87 5.87 -20.37 3.78
N GLY A 88 4.75 -21.08 3.80
CA GLY A 88 4.10 -21.58 5.01
C GLY A 88 3.28 -20.54 5.77
N VAL A 89 3.05 -19.35 5.20
CA VAL A 89 2.20 -18.32 5.81
C VAL A 89 0.74 -18.72 5.65
N GLU A 90 -0.02 -18.72 6.74
CA GLU A 90 -1.49 -18.84 6.67
C GLU A 90 -2.08 -17.52 6.17
N VAL A 91 -2.72 -17.52 5.00
CA VAL A 91 -3.22 -16.29 4.35
C VAL A 91 -4.74 -16.30 4.26
N ILE A 92 -5.35 -15.27 4.82
CA ILE A 92 -6.78 -14.95 4.68
C ILE A 92 -6.91 -13.82 3.66
N THR A 93 -7.75 -13.99 2.65
CA THR A 93 -8.06 -12.93 1.68
C THR A 93 -9.45 -12.40 1.95
N ALA A 94 -9.57 -11.08 2.12
CA ALA A 94 -10.84 -10.41 2.33
C ALA A 94 -11.26 -9.63 1.07
N THR A 95 -12.55 -9.68 0.80
CA THR A 95 -13.24 -9.16 -0.37
C THR A 95 -14.14 -8.02 0.08
N VAL A 96 -13.70 -6.80 -0.15
CA VAL A 96 -14.46 -5.62 0.25
C VAL A 96 -15.07 -4.95 -0.96
N PRO A 97 -16.27 -4.34 -0.87
CA PRO A 97 -16.88 -3.75 -2.05
C PRO A 97 -15.98 -2.66 -2.67
N PRO A 98 -15.78 -2.67 -4.01
CA PRO A 98 -14.73 -1.91 -4.69
C PRO A 98 -14.88 -0.39 -4.53
N SER A 99 -16.09 0.11 -4.37
CA SER A 99 -16.38 1.55 -4.35
C SER A 99 -17.15 2.01 -3.11
N ALA A 100 -17.42 1.12 -2.15
CA ALA A 100 -18.22 1.46 -0.98
C ALA A 100 -17.50 2.37 0.01
N SER A 101 -18.27 2.95 0.94
CA SER A 101 -17.74 3.75 2.03
C SER A 101 -16.77 2.94 2.91
N ILE A 102 -15.89 3.63 3.62
CA ILE A 102 -14.93 3.02 4.54
C ILE A 102 -15.65 2.13 5.57
N GLU A 103 -16.80 2.58 6.07
CA GLU A 103 -17.63 1.88 7.07
C GLU A 103 -18.14 0.54 6.53
N MET A 104 -18.80 0.55 5.36
CA MET A 104 -19.33 -0.67 4.74
C MET A 104 -18.21 -1.66 4.40
N ARG A 105 -17.08 -1.16 3.90
CA ARG A 105 -15.90 -1.99 3.63
C ARG A 105 -15.33 -2.59 4.91
N ALA A 106 -15.32 -1.85 6.02
CA ALA A 106 -14.88 -2.36 7.31
C ALA A 106 -15.82 -3.46 7.83
N GLU A 107 -17.13 -3.35 7.62
CA GLU A 107 -18.09 -4.37 8.03
C GLU A 107 -17.92 -5.68 7.25
N GLU A 108 -17.70 -5.62 5.94
CA GLU A 108 -17.38 -6.82 5.14
C GLU A 108 -16.02 -7.41 5.56
N LEU A 109 -15.03 -6.56 5.81
CA LEU A 109 -13.72 -7.01 6.32
C LEU A 109 -13.84 -7.79 7.64
N VAL A 110 -14.74 -7.40 8.55
CA VAL A 110 -15.00 -8.16 9.79
C VAL A 110 -15.51 -9.57 9.48
N LYS A 111 -16.44 -9.71 8.52
CA LYS A 111 -17.05 -11.00 8.19
C LYS A 111 -16.02 -11.98 7.64
N ASP A 112 -15.23 -11.53 6.68
CA ASP A 112 -14.20 -12.38 6.03
C ASP A 112 -13.11 -12.81 7.02
N ILE A 113 -12.68 -11.90 7.91
CA ILE A 113 -11.69 -12.25 8.93
C ILE A 113 -12.30 -13.19 9.97
N ASP A 114 -13.55 -12.99 10.39
CA ASP A 114 -14.21 -13.88 11.34
C ASP A 114 -14.28 -15.32 10.81
N GLU A 115 -14.73 -15.48 9.56
CA GLU A 115 -14.81 -16.78 8.89
C GLU A 115 -13.42 -17.41 8.67
N GLY A 116 -12.46 -16.62 8.18
CA GLY A 116 -11.12 -17.11 7.83
C GLY A 116 -10.21 -17.36 9.03
N ALA A 117 -10.29 -16.53 10.07
CA ALA A 117 -9.41 -16.62 11.24
C ALA A 117 -9.86 -17.70 12.24
N GLN A 118 -11.16 -18.03 12.27
CA GLN A 118 -11.73 -19.04 13.16
C GLN A 118 -11.31 -18.85 14.64
N GLY A 119 -11.26 -17.60 15.10
CA GLY A 119 -10.87 -17.24 16.47
C GLY A 119 -9.37 -17.02 16.69
N LYS A 120 -8.51 -17.25 15.69
CA LYS A 120 -7.08 -16.92 15.77
C LYS A 120 -6.87 -15.41 15.81
N ALA A 121 -5.81 -14.98 16.49
CA ALA A 121 -5.31 -13.62 16.34
C ALA A 121 -4.69 -13.45 14.94
N VAL A 122 -4.74 -12.24 14.37
CA VAL A 122 -4.34 -11.98 12.97
C VAL A 122 -3.45 -10.75 12.81
N ASN A 123 -2.66 -10.74 11.74
CA ASN A 123 -1.93 -9.59 11.21
C ASN A 123 -2.59 -9.10 9.94
N ILE A 124 -2.86 -7.80 9.81
CA ILE A 124 -3.60 -7.26 8.67
C ILE A 124 -2.66 -6.45 7.78
N ILE A 125 -2.72 -6.68 6.46
CA ILE A 125 -2.15 -5.81 5.44
C ILE A 125 -3.30 -5.21 4.64
N ALA A 126 -3.59 -3.94 4.90
CA ALA A 126 -4.79 -3.25 4.40
C ALA A 126 -4.68 -1.72 4.51
N GLY A 127 -5.78 -1.00 4.29
CA GLY A 127 -5.83 0.46 4.31
C GLY A 127 -6.70 1.05 5.41
N LEU A 128 -7.52 2.04 5.03
CA LEU A 128 -8.35 2.84 5.92
C LEU A 128 -9.52 2.04 6.52
N ASP A 129 -10.07 1.09 5.77
CA ASP A 129 -11.10 0.14 6.23
C ASP A 129 -10.63 -0.64 7.46
N ALA A 130 -9.40 -1.17 7.44
CA ALA A 130 -8.85 -1.86 8.61
C ALA A 130 -8.67 -0.92 9.81
N ARG A 131 -8.23 0.33 9.61
CA ARG A 131 -8.16 1.32 10.71
C ARG A 131 -9.54 1.58 11.32
N TYR A 132 -10.54 1.77 10.48
CA TYR A 132 -11.93 1.97 10.94
C TYR A 132 -12.41 0.75 11.72
N MET A 133 -12.24 -0.46 11.16
CA MET A 133 -12.63 -1.71 11.81
C MET A 133 -11.98 -1.84 13.19
N ILE A 134 -10.66 -1.65 13.29
CA ILE A 134 -9.91 -1.82 14.53
C ILE A 134 -10.37 -0.81 15.59
N SER A 135 -10.50 0.46 15.22
CA SER A 135 -10.77 1.54 16.18
C SER A 135 -12.24 1.66 16.56
N ARG A 136 -13.14 1.54 15.58
CA ARG A 136 -14.58 1.82 15.70
C ARG A 136 -15.41 0.56 15.91
N LEU A 137 -15.22 -0.46 15.08
CA LEU A 137 -16.03 -1.68 15.13
C LEU A 137 -15.59 -2.62 16.25
N ARG A 138 -14.28 -2.66 16.55
CA ARG A 138 -13.67 -3.44 17.65
C ARG A 138 -14.20 -4.89 17.69
N PRO A 139 -13.98 -5.69 16.62
CA PRO A 139 -14.49 -7.05 16.56
C PRO A 139 -13.99 -7.88 17.74
N LYS A 140 -14.86 -8.74 18.28
CA LYS A 140 -14.59 -9.54 19.49
C LYS A 140 -14.24 -11.00 19.21
N LYS A 141 -14.50 -11.48 18.00
CA LYS A 141 -14.32 -12.89 17.64
C LYS A 141 -12.89 -13.24 17.24
N PHE A 142 -12.07 -12.25 16.95
CA PHE A 142 -10.64 -12.39 16.69
C PHE A 142 -9.89 -11.20 17.29
N LYS A 143 -8.59 -11.37 17.52
CA LYS A 143 -7.70 -10.29 17.97
C LYS A 143 -6.86 -9.80 16.81
N VAL A 144 -6.79 -8.49 16.60
CA VAL A 144 -5.83 -7.90 15.66
C VAL A 144 -4.53 -7.62 16.40
N LEU A 145 -3.41 -8.12 15.90
CA LEU A 145 -2.09 -7.91 16.49
C LEU A 145 -1.30 -6.80 15.79
N SER A 146 -1.52 -6.65 14.48
CA SER A 146 -0.92 -5.58 13.71
C SER A 146 -1.75 -5.16 12.51
N LEU A 147 -1.51 -3.92 12.08
CA LEU A 147 -1.92 -3.37 10.79
C LEU A 147 -0.69 -2.82 10.07
N THR A 148 -0.40 -3.36 8.90
CA THR A 148 0.59 -2.81 7.96
C THR A 148 -0.14 -2.14 6.81
N THR A 149 0.07 -0.84 6.64
CA THR A 149 -0.48 -0.08 5.50
C THR A 149 0.56 0.15 4.42
N ILE A 150 0.14 0.16 3.16
CA ILE A 150 1.03 0.29 2.01
C ILE A 150 0.43 1.35 1.08
N ALA A 151 1.10 2.49 0.98
CA ALA A 151 0.65 3.65 0.20
C ALA A 151 -0.80 4.08 0.49
N THR A 152 -1.23 3.95 1.74
CA THR A 152 -2.59 4.33 2.17
C THR A 152 -2.68 5.84 2.37
N PRO A 153 -3.69 6.55 1.84
CA PRO A 153 -3.82 8.00 1.99
C PRO A 153 -4.33 8.39 3.38
N HIS A 154 -3.52 8.21 4.44
CA HIS A 154 -3.93 8.49 5.82
C HIS A 154 -4.28 9.95 6.08
N ARG A 155 -3.76 10.87 5.27
CA ARG A 155 -4.07 12.31 5.31
C ARG A 155 -4.80 12.76 4.05
N GLY A 156 -5.43 11.82 3.35
CA GLY A 156 -6.12 12.04 2.08
C GLY A 156 -5.17 12.17 0.89
N SER A 157 -5.72 12.56 -0.25
CA SER A 157 -4.98 12.78 -1.49
C SER A 157 -5.49 14.03 -2.21
N ALA A 158 -4.58 14.89 -2.64
CA ALA A 158 -4.88 16.05 -3.48
C ALA A 158 -5.46 15.64 -4.83
N VAL A 159 -5.26 14.38 -5.27
CA VAL A 159 -5.95 13.85 -6.45
C VAL A 159 -7.45 13.71 -6.17
N ALA A 160 -7.83 13.23 -4.98
CA ALA A 160 -9.23 13.10 -4.59
C ALA A 160 -9.89 14.48 -4.51
N ASP A 161 -9.21 15.45 -3.90
CA ASP A 161 -9.67 16.84 -3.85
C ASP A 161 -9.85 17.42 -5.26
N TYR A 162 -8.82 17.29 -6.12
CA TYR A 162 -8.85 17.79 -7.49
C TYR A 162 -9.98 17.18 -8.33
N VAL A 163 -10.23 15.87 -8.18
CA VAL A 163 -11.33 15.20 -8.88
C VAL A 163 -12.67 15.77 -8.43
N LEU A 164 -12.89 15.94 -7.12
CA LEU A 164 -14.15 16.49 -6.61
C LEU A 164 -14.35 17.96 -7.01
N GLU A 165 -13.32 18.79 -6.92
CA GLU A 165 -13.37 20.20 -7.34
C GLU A 165 -13.71 20.34 -8.83
N ARG A 166 -13.13 19.48 -9.69
CA ARG A 166 -13.39 19.48 -11.15
C ARG A 166 -14.81 19.05 -11.51
N ILE A 167 -15.42 18.19 -10.69
CA ILE A 167 -16.82 17.77 -10.88
C ILE A 167 -17.75 18.94 -10.50
N GLY A 168 -17.43 19.68 -9.44
CA GLY A 168 -18.18 20.85 -8.97
C GLY A 168 -19.50 20.47 -8.27
N ASP A 169 -19.83 21.17 -7.17
CA ASP A 169 -20.96 20.84 -6.29
C ASP A 169 -22.32 20.70 -7.01
N GLU A 170 -22.53 21.46 -8.09
CA GLU A 170 -23.76 21.45 -8.87
C GLU A 170 -23.95 20.22 -9.77
N ARG A 171 -22.84 19.57 -10.17
CA ARG A 171 -22.86 18.36 -11.02
C ARG A 171 -22.58 17.09 -10.26
N LEU A 172 -22.22 17.21 -8.97
CA LEU A 172 -22.00 16.08 -8.08
C LEU A 172 -23.24 15.15 -8.09
N PRO A 173 -24.49 15.60 -7.83
CA PRO A 173 -25.63 14.70 -7.76
C PRO A 173 -25.89 13.89 -9.04
N GLN A 174 -25.72 14.50 -10.22
CA GLN A 174 -25.91 13.86 -11.52
C GLN A 174 -24.77 12.88 -11.82
N LEU A 175 -23.55 13.18 -11.38
CA LEU A 175 -22.44 12.24 -11.47
C LEU A 175 -22.57 11.09 -10.47
N TYR A 176 -22.96 11.35 -9.21
CA TYR A 176 -23.28 10.33 -8.22
C TYR A 176 -24.34 9.38 -8.81
N TYR A 177 -25.40 9.91 -9.40
CA TYR A 177 -26.45 9.13 -10.06
C TYR A 177 -25.97 8.36 -11.30
N ALA A 178 -25.11 8.96 -12.14
CA ALA A 178 -24.56 8.30 -13.33
C ALA A 178 -23.55 7.19 -12.97
N LEU A 179 -22.73 7.42 -11.93
CA LEU A 179 -21.76 6.47 -11.44
C LEU A 179 -22.43 5.35 -10.62
N GLU A 180 -23.49 5.64 -9.85
CA GLU A 180 -24.37 4.63 -9.23
C GLU A 180 -25.00 3.70 -10.28
N LYS A 181 -25.48 4.24 -11.42
CA LYS A 181 -25.94 3.43 -12.56
C LYS A 181 -24.86 2.57 -13.20
N LEU A 182 -23.59 2.99 -13.11
CA LEU A 182 -22.42 2.23 -13.54
C LEU A 182 -21.83 1.35 -12.42
N LYS A 183 -22.49 1.27 -11.25
CA LYS A 183 -22.03 0.58 -10.04
C LYS A 183 -20.68 1.09 -9.48
N VAL A 184 -20.37 2.35 -9.72
CA VAL A 184 -19.23 3.07 -9.16
C VAL A 184 -19.76 3.98 -8.06
N GLU A 185 -19.63 3.56 -6.81
CA GLU A 185 -20.00 4.39 -5.67
C GLU A 185 -18.99 5.52 -5.47
N THR A 186 -19.44 6.74 -5.72
CA THR A 186 -18.65 7.99 -5.66
C THR A 186 -18.41 8.48 -4.24
N GLY A 187 -19.17 7.99 -3.25
CA GLY A 187 -19.02 8.35 -1.84
C GLY A 187 -17.65 7.96 -1.27
N ALA A 188 -16.99 6.97 -1.87
CA ALA A 188 -15.65 6.61 -1.45
C ALA A 188 -14.59 7.66 -1.79
N PHE A 189 -14.74 8.41 -2.89
CA PHE A 189 -13.76 9.44 -3.25
C PHE A 189 -13.79 10.64 -2.30
N SER A 190 -14.97 11.03 -1.80
CA SER A 190 -15.08 12.09 -0.78
C SER A 190 -14.40 11.69 0.53
N GLN A 191 -14.46 10.41 0.89
CA GLN A 191 -13.76 9.87 2.04
C GLN A 191 -12.23 9.76 1.85
N LEU A 192 -11.70 9.99 0.65
CA LEU A 192 -10.24 10.05 0.41
C LEU A 192 -9.71 11.49 0.35
N THR A 193 -10.54 12.50 0.56
CA THR A 193 -10.12 13.91 0.57
C THR A 193 -9.25 14.22 1.77
N ARG A 194 -8.37 15.22 1.62
CA ARG A 194 -7.51 15.68 2.73
C ARG A 194 -8.36 16.20 3.88
N LYS A 195 -9.39 16.99 3.56
CA LYS A 195 -10.33 17.56 4.53
C LYS A 195 -11.06 16.48 5.32
N TYR A 196 -11.66 15.49 4.66
CA TYR A 196 -12.38 14.42 5.38
C TYR A 196 -11.42 13.62 6.28
N MET A 197 -10.21 13.33 5.80
CA MET A 197 -9.21 12.60 6.57
C MET A 197 -8.75 13.36 7.82
N GLU A 198 -8.51 14.66 7.69
CA GLU A 198 -8.08 15.54 8.78
C GLU A 198 -9.20 15.83 9.79
N ASP A 199 -10.37 16.25 9.31
CA ASP A 199 -11.43 16.79 10.17
C ASP A 199 -12.37 15.70 10.73
N THR A 200 -12.49 14.57 10.04
CA THR A 200 -13.49 13.54 10.35
C THR A 200 -12.87 12.19 10.67
N PHE A 201 -12.12 11.61 9.73
CA PHE A 201 -11.69 10.22 9.85
C PHE A 201 -10.64 10.01 10.96
N ASN A 202 -9.54 10.76 10.92
CA ASN A 202 -8.44 10.57 11.87
C ASN A 202 -8.83 10.89 13.31
N PRO A 203 -9.55 11.99 13.62
CA PRO A 203 -10.02 12.25 14.98
C PRO A 203 -10.97 11.18 15.51
N ALA A 204 -11.82 10.61 14.64
CA ALA A 204 -12.77 9.58 15.03
C ALA A 204 -12.15 8.18 15.17
N THR A 205 -10.99 7.95 14.54
CA THR A 205 -10.34 6.64 14.35
C THR A 205 -8.91 6.64 14.92
N PRO A 206 -8.74 6.84 16.25
CA PRO A 206 -7.44 6.76 16.89
C PRO A 206 -6.89 5.33 16.88
N ASP A 207 -5.57 5.20 16.97
CA ASP A 207 -4.91 3.91 17.12
C ASP A 207 -5.30 3.22 18.44
N VAL A 208 -5.32 1.89 18.43
CA VAL A 208 -5.61 1.06 19.61
C VAL A 208 -4.29 0.56 20.19
N GLU A 209 -4.07 0.76 21.49
CA GLU A 209 -2.78 0.57 22.16
C GLU A 209 -2.18 -0.83 22.03
N ASP A 210 -3.01 -1.88 21.96
CA ASP A 210 -2.55 -3.27 21.86
C ASP A 210 -2.36 -3.77 20.41
N VAL A 211 -2.48 -2.88 19.42
CA VAL A 211 -2.26 -3.14 18.00
C VAL A 211 -1.00 -2.44 17.53
N ARG A 212 -0.12 -3.16 16.83
CA ARG A 212 1.06 -2.55 16.19
C ARG A 212 0.74 -1.99 14.82
N TYR A 213 1.12 -0.76 14.57
CA TYR A 213 0.89 -0.09 13.29
C TYR A 213 2.21 0.11 12.54
N PHE A 214 2.28 -0.40 11.31
CA PHE A 214 3.39 -0.21 10.40
C PHE A 214 2.89 0.44 9.11
N SER A 215 3.77 1.16 8.42
CA SER A 215 3.42 1.71 7.10
C SER A 215 4.58 1.81 6.15
N TYR A 216 4.27 1.69 4.86
CA TYR A 216 5.19 1.89 3.75
C TYR A 216 4.63 2.96 2.80
N GLY A 217 5.52 3.79 2.26
CA GLY A 217 5.19 4.70 1.16
C GLY A 217 5.87 4.28 -0.13
N ALA A 218 5.50 4.92 -1.22
CA ALA A 218 6.17 4.76 -2.50
C ALA A 218 6.31 6.11 -3.20
N ALA A 219 7.34 6.23 -4.02
CA ALA A 219 7.58 7.41 -4.85
C ALA A 219 8.06 6.97 -6.22
N MET A 220 7.64 7.69 -7.27
CA MET A 220 8.05 7.41 -8.65
C MET A 220 8.30 8.70 -9.44
N GLN A 221 8.87 8.56 -10.64
CA GLN A 221 8.75 9.60 -11.67
C GLN A 221 8.03 8.99 -12.89
N PRO A 222 6.85 9.50 -13.26
CA PRO A 222 6.11 8.98 -14.40
C PRO A 222 6.79 9.40 -15.72
N SER A 223 6.86 8.46 -16.67
CA SER A 223 7.21 8.79 -18.05
C SER A 223 6.12 9.66 -18.70
N PHE A 224 6.41 10.23 -19.86
CA PHE A 224 5.47 11.08 -20.59
C PHE A 224 4.13 10.38 -20.90
N TRP A 225 4.16 9.07 -21.16
CA TRP A 225 2.99 8.26 -21.52
C TRP A 225 2.31 7.57 -20.32
N SER A 226 2.78 7.82 -19.11
CA SER A 226 2.21 7.20 -17.90
C SER A 226 0.79 7.73 -17.64
N MET A 227 -0.13 6.82 -17.33
CA MET A 227 -1.49 7.17 -16.88
C MET A 227 -1.48 8.00 -15.58
N PHE A 228 -0.44 7.88 -14.76
CA PHE A 228 -0.27 8.64 -13.52
C PHE A 228 0.31 10.04 -13.74
N ARG A 229 0.63 10.46 -14.97
CA ARG A 229 1.32 11.74 -15.22
C ARG A 229 0.55 12.95 -14.68
N LEU A 230 -0.77 12.98 -14.87
CA LEU A 230 -1.60 14.10 -14.41
C LEU A 230 -1.74 14.09 -12.89
N SER A 231 -2.14 12.96 -12.32
CA SER A 231 -2.34 12.80 -10.87
C SER A 231 -1.04 13.00 -10.08
N HIS A 232 0.08 12.47 -10.58
CA HIS A 232 1.40 12.70 -10.02
C HIS A 232 1.77 14.18 -10.03
N ARG A 233 1.46 14.94 -11.09
CA ARG A 233 1.77 16.38 -11.14
C ARG A 233 1.00 17.14 -10.07
N VAL A 234 -0.29 16.88 -9.93
CA VAL A 234 -1.14 17.47 -8.89
C VAL A 234 -0.55 17.18 -7.50
N LEU A 235 -0.21 15.93 -7.22
CA LEU A 235 0.43 15.56 -5.96
C LEU A 235 1.79 16.20 -5.78
N GLN A 236 2.62 16.25 -6.82
CA GLN A 236 3.97 16.81 -6.75
C GLN A 236 3.95 18.30 -6.40
N GLU A 237 2.97 19.03 -6.94
CA GLU A 237 2.79 20.47 -6.68
C GLU A 237 2.25 20.73 -5.26
N VAL A 238 1.37 19.86 -4.75
CA VAL A 238 0.64 20.11 -3.48
C VAL A 238 1.25 19.39 -2.27
N GLU A 239 1.70 18.14 -2.44
CA GLU A 239 2.12 17.24 -1.36
C GLU A 239 3.55 16.70 -1.52
N GLY A 240 4.19 16.89 -2.69
CA GLY A 240 5.56 16.46 -2.96
C GLY A 240 5.67 15.04 -3.53
N TYR A 241 6.72 14.31 -3.12
CA TYR A 241 7.01 12.97 -3.65
C TYR A 241 5.82 12.02 -3.48
N ASN A 242 5.49 11.27 -4.53
CA ASN A 242 4.29 10.45 -4.58
C ASN A 242 4.41 9.28 -5.56
N ASP A 243 3.49 8.33 -5.45
CA ASP A 243 3.43 7.11 -6.27
C ASP A 243 2.48 7.21 -7.47
N GLY A 244 1.94 8.41 -7.72
CA GLY A 244 0.93 8.70 -8.71
C GLY A 244 -0.50 8.84 -8.17
N LEU A 245 -0.80 8.39 -6.95
CA LEU A 245 -2.13 8.53 -6.33
C LEU A 245 -2.06 9.01 -4.88
N VAL A 246 -0.99 8.67 -4.16
CA VAL A 246 -0.81 8.99 -2.75
C VAL A 246 0.59 9.56 -2.53
N SER A 247 0.68 10.64 -1.76
CA SER A 247 1.96 11.23 -1.39
C SER A 247 2.67 10.40 -0.33
N VAL A 248 4.01 10.47 -0.33
CA VAL A 248 4.83 9.86 0.71
C VAL A 248 4.43 10.38 2.09
N ALA A 249 4.16 11.69 2.21
CA ALA A 249 3.73 12.30 3.46
C ALA A 249 2.38 11.75 3.97
N SER A 250 1.40 11.60 3.08
CA SER A 250 0.10 11.04 3.43
C SER A 250 0.19 9.55 3.79
N SER A 251 1.13 8.80 3.19
CA SER A 251 1.31 7.37 3.45
C SER A 251 1.84 7.00 4.85
N LYS A 252 2.45 7.95 5.58
CA LYS A 252 3.09 7.66 6.87
C LYS A 252 2.07 7.47 8.00
N TRP A 253 2.13 6.33 8.68
CA TRP A 253 1.33 6.03 9.87
C TRP A 253 2.03 5.05 10.82
N GLY A 254 1.86 5.19 12.14
CA GLY A 254 2.55 4.33 13.11
C GLY A 254 4.07 4.30 12.91
N LYS A 255 4.69 3.13 13.01
CA LYS A 255 6.11 2.90 12.72
C LYS A 255 6.31 2.84 11.19
N TYR A 256 6.74 3.97 10.62
CA TYR A 256 7.06 4.06 9.20
C TYR A 256 8.31 3.24 8.86
N GLN A 257 8.17 2.29 7.95
CA GLN A 257 9.22 1.35 7.56
C GLN A 257 10.07 1.86 6.40
N GLY A 258 9.54 2.73 5.55
CA GLY A 258 10.30 3.41 4.50
C GLY A 258 9.51 3.72 3.24
N THR A 259 10.16 4.40 2.31
CA THR A 259 9.66 4.77 0.99
C THR A 259 10.29 3.92 -0.09
N LEU A 260 9.48 3.23 -0.89
CA LEU A 260 9.90 2.47 -2.06
C LEU A 260 10.22 3.42 -3.23
N GLU A 261 11.48 3.45 -3.67
CA GLU A 261 11.97 4.33 -4.75
C GLU A 261 11.64 3.75 -6.14
N GLY A 262 11.07 4.56 -7.03
CA GLY A 262 10.76 4.17 -8.41
C GLY A 262 9.53 3.26 -8.54
N VAL A 263 8.68 3.21 -7.51
CA VAL A 263 7.53 2.30 -7.42
C VAL A 263 6.22 3.09 -7.56
N SER A 264 5.38 2.69 -8.52
CA SER A 264 4.03 3.22 -8.71
C SER A 264 3.01 2.58 -7.76
N HIS A 265 1.86 3.23 -7.61
CA HIS A 265 0.74 2.64 -6.88
C HIS A 265 0.32 1.24 -7.42
N LEU A 266 0.44 1.01 -8.74
CA LEU A 266 0.13 -0.30 -9.36
C LEU A 266 1.26 -1.33 -9.26
N ASP A 267 2.51 -0.89 -9.11
CA ASP A 267 3.64 -1.80 -8.92
C ASP A 267 3.52 -2.54 -7.58
N LEU A 268 2.99 -1.86 -6.56
CA LEU A 268 2.78 -2.41 -5.21
C LEU A 268 1.93 -3.68 -5.21
N ILE A 269 0.93 -3.75 -6.09
CA ILE A 269 0.04 -4.92 -6.25
C ILE A 269 0.42 -5.84 -7.41
N ASN A 270 1.65 -5.71 -7.93
CA ASN A 270 2.21 -6.57 -8.99
C ASN A 270 1.53 -6.46 -10.37
N TRP A 271 0.86 -5.34 -10.67
CA TRP A 271 0.10 -5.19 -11.92
C TRP A 271 0.95 -4.83 -13.14
N SER A 272 1.93 -3.96 -12.95
CA SER A 272 2.84 -3.49 -14.00
C SER A 272 4.12 -4.32 -14.15
N ASN A 273 4.44 -5.16 -13.15
CA ASN A 273 5.72 -5.85 -13.09
C ASN A 273 5.94 -6.86 -14.24
N ARG A 274 4.90 -7.58 -14.70
CA ARG A 274 5.07 -8.56 -15.81
C ARG A 274 5.43 -7.88 -17.14
N LEU A 275 4.78 -6.77 -17.46
CA LEU A 275 5.06 -6.01 -18.69
C LEU A 275 6.43 -5.32 -18.61
N LYS A 276 6.76 -4.76 -17.44
CA LYS A 276 8.08 -4.19 -17.16
C LYS A 276 9.19 -5.25 -17.15
N TRP A 277 8.90 -6.50 -16.77
CA TRP A 277 9.87 -7.59 -16.69
C TRP A 277 10.24 -8.05 -18.09
N LEU A 278 9.22 -8.26 -18.95
CA LEU A 278 9.42 -8.51 -20.38
C LEU A 278 10.22 -7.37 -21.05
N ALA A 279 9.88 -6.12 -20.77
CA ALA A 279 10.64 -4.98 -21.29
C ALA A 279 12.06 -4.91 -20.71
N GLY A 280 12.24 -5.27 -19.43
CA GLY A 280 13.53 -5.27 -18.73
C GLY A 280 14.50 -6.33 -19.26
N GLU A 281 14.00 -7.53 -19.59
CA GLU A 281 14.80 -8.58 -20.25
C GLU A 281 15.29 -8.13 -21.63
N ILE A 282 14.43 -7.43 -22.39
CA ILE A 282 14.78 -6.91 -23.72
C ILE A 282 15.77 -5.74 -23.63
N THR A 283 15.62 -4.88 -22.64
CA THR A 283 16.42 -3.63 -22.49
C THR A 283 17.65 -3.79 -21.60
N GLY A 284 17.84 -4.95 -20.96
CA GLY A 284 18.92 -5.20 -19.99
C GLY A 284 18.76 -4.43 -18.67
N ASN A 285 17.63 -3.77 -18.46
CA ASN A 285 17.40 -2.93 -17.28
C ASN A 285 16.81 -3.78 -16.15
N ARG A 286 17.60 -4.04 -15.10
CA ARG A 286 17.16 -4.83 -13.94
C ARG A 286 16.07 -4.09 -13.17
N GLN A 287 14.94 -4.76 -12.94
CA GLN A 287 13.90 -4.25 -12.04
C GLN A 287 14.45 -4.13 -10.62
N ARG A 288 14.20 -2.98 -9.99
CA ARG A 288 14.64 -2.68 -8.62
C ARG A 288 13.60 -3.06 -7.55
N PHE A 289 12.39 -3.43 -7.96
CA PHE A 289 11.30 -3.79 -7.07
C PHE A 289 10.55 -5.02 -7.58
N ASN A 290 10.35 -5.98 -6.68
CA ASN A 290 9.54 -7.18 -6.88
C ASN A 290 8.50 -7.24 -5.76
N ALA A 291 7.22 -7.12 -6.12
CA ALA A 291 6.13 -7.12 -5.16
C ALA A 291 6.09 -8.42 -4.32
N ILE A 292 6.39 -9.59 -4.92
CA ILE A 292 6.43 -10.85 -4.17
C ILE A 292 7.52 -10.80 -3.09
N ALA A 293 8.73 -10.34 -3.44
CA ALA A 293 9.82 -10.21 -2.49
C ALA A 293 9.45 -9.24 -1.34
N PHE A 294 8.74 -8.15 -1.66
CA PHE A 294 8.26 -7.18 -0.68
C PHE A 294 7.24 -7.76 0.30
N TYR A 295 6.22 -8.48 -0.18
CA TYR A 295 5.22 -9.08 0.73
C TYR A 295 5.80 -10.22 1.57
N LEU A 296 6.73 -11.00 1.02
CA LEU A 296 7.49 -11.98 1.80
C LEU A 296 8.33 -11.31 2.89
N ASP A 297 8.92 -10.15 2.60
CA ASP A 297 9.69 -9.39 3.59
C ASP A 297 8.80 -8.80 4.70
N ILE A 298 7.58 -8.36 4.36
CA ILE A 298 6.61 -7.95 5.38
C ILE A 298 6.27 -9.13 6.30
N ALA A 299 6.01 -10.33 5.76
CA ALA A 299 5.75 -11.51 6.57
C ALA A 299 6.93 -11.88 7.49
N ASP A 300 8.16 -11.79 6.97
CA ASP A 300 9.40 -12.00 7.74
C ASP A 300 9.59 -10.93 8.83
N MET A 301 9.27 -9.67 8.54
CA MET A 301 9.27 -8.59 9.53
C MET A 301 8.26 -8.86 10.65
N LEU A 302 7.02 -9.28 10.31
CA LEU A 302 6.01 -9.66 11.29
C LEU A 302 6.52 -10.81 12.17
N ALA A 303 7.09 -11.86 11.58
CA ALA A 303 7.64 -12.99 12.32
C ALA A 303 8.72 -12.57 13.34
N LYS A 304 9.66 -11.71 12.92
CA LYS A 304 10.74 -11.17 13.78
C LYS A 304 10.24 -10.27 14.89
N GLU A 305 9.14 -9.57 14.65
CA GLU A 305 8.42 -8.78 15.63
C GLU A 305 7.60 -9.69 16.59
N GLY A 306 7.60 -11.01 16.41
CA GLY A 306 6.88 -11.98 17.22
C GLY A 306 5.37 -12.02 16.94
N LEU A 307 4.98 -11.55 15.75
CA LEU A 307 3.62 -11.55 15.22
C LEU A 307 3.34 -12.79 14.37
#